data_AF-U4L6J8-F1
#
_entry.id   AF-U4L6J8-F1
#
_cell.length_a   1.000
_cell.length_b   1.000
_cell.length_c   1.000
_cell.angle_alpha   90.00
_cell.angle_beta   90.00
_cell.angle_gamma   90.00
#
_symmetry.space_group_name_H-M   'P 1'
#
loop_
_entity.id
_entity.type
_entity.pdbx_description
1 polymer ?
#
loop_
_entity_poly.entity_id
_entity_poly.type
_entity_poly.pdbx_seq_one_letter_code
_entity_poly.pdbx_strand_id
1 'polypeptide(L)'
;MDQNPPAYAALQLLAKNLLTKRILVLTTFLIIILYLLLTTPLPQHHLHSGGVSSLDSDSDTSTCNPYSGSIYLHLNNTKPLESTFASFSSCQPTQPPWLNQLILTKPIAPGSIGRGSPPIQELTNKTLLLIGDSVDRFLVTDLCSLIGGVLTIHPVNSFSLPASEEEKDNKGLPRSCFLESHNLTLANYFFYGYDESDIWKDKMGTWSAPGTFEKRWEELKKAYKTLPKEPEVVTVNFGLWELARFDKLKESAEDPQEVDSQFVEEYISNTESMLRRVRELAGQKARVVWRQMHTPKIEDGSYWVG
;
A
#
# COMPACT_ATOMS: atom_id res chain seq x y z
N MET A 1 59.68 30.67 -27.63
CA MET A 1 60.64 29.92 -26.80
C MET A 1 60.32 30.25 -25.37
N ASP A 2 59.68 29.29 -24.72
CA ASP A 2 58.97 29.41 -23.45
C ASP A 2 59.93 29.55 -22.27
N GLN A 3 59.69 30.59 -21.47
CA GLN A 3 60.06 30.62 -20.07
C GLN A 3 58.80 30.99 -19.27
N ASN A 4 58.11 29.96 -18.78
CA ASN A 4 56.95 30.08 -17.92
C ASN A 4 57.41 30.33 -16.46
N PRO A 5 56.87 31.33 -15.76
CA PRO A 5 57.39 31.80 -14.47
C PRO A 5 56.78 31.05 -13.24
N PRO A 6 57.39 31.19 -12.04
CA PRO A 6 57.13 30.45 -10.78
C PRO A 6 55.70 30.42 -10.20
N ALA A 7 54.70 31.00 -10.87
CA ALA A 7 53.32 31.05 -10.40
C ALA A 7 52.65 29.66 -10.34
N TYR A 8 53.02 28.75 -11.25
CA TYR A 8 52.44 27.40 -11.29
C TYR A 8 52.84 26.55 -10.08
N ALA A 9 54.08 26.70 -9.60
CA ALA A 9 54.57 25.98 -8.42
C ALA A 9 53.86 26.45 -7.14
N ALA A 10 53.58 27.75 -7.01
CA ALA A 10 52.86 28.30 -5.86
C ALA A 10 51.39 27.82 -5.80
N LEU A 11 50.71 27.72 -6.96
CA LEU A 11 49.35 27.20 -7.05
C LEU A 11 49.27 25.70 -6.71
N GLN A 12 50.24 24.90 -7.14
CA GLN A 12 50.29 23.47 -6.77
C GLN A 12 50.55 23.26 -5.27
N LEU A 13 51.36 24.11 -4.64
CA LEU A 13 51.61 24.05 -3.19
C LEU A 13 50.37 24.45 -2.38
N LEU A 14 49.63 25.48 -2.81
CA LEU A 14 48.35 25.90 -2.23
C LEU A 14 47.28 24.82 -2.38
N ALA A 15 47.16 24.20 -3.55
CA ALA A 15 46.21 23.11 -3.80
C ALA A 15 46.52 21.87 -2.95
N LYS A 16 47.80 21.49 -2.82
CA LYS A 16 48.21 20.40 -1.92
C LYS A 16 47.89 20.72 -0.46
N ASN A 17 48.18 21.94 0.02
CA ASN A 17 47.87 22.32 1.40
C ASN A 17 46.37 22.36 1.69
N LEU A 18 45.54 22.77 0.72
CA LEU A 18 44.08 22.74 0.85
C LEU A 18 43.52 21.32 0.85
N LEU A 19 44.07 20.44 0.01
CA LEU A 19 43.69 19.03 -0.05
C LEU A 19 44.06 18.30 1.26
N THR A 20 45.27 18.52 1.78
CA THR A 20 45.72 17.94 3.06
C THR A 20 44.88 18.44 4.23
N LYS A 21 44.50 19.73 4.26
CA LYS A 21 43.60 20.26 5.29
C LYS A 21 42.19 19.66 5.21
N ARG A 22 41.64 19.47 4.00
CA ARG A 22 40.32 18.84 3.83
C ARG A 22 40.31 17.38 4.25
N ILE A 23 41.35 16.63 3.90
CA ILE A 23 41.50 15.23 4.32
C ILE A 23 41.61 15.16 5.86
N LEU A 24 42.40 16.04 6.49
CA LEU A 24 42.54 16.07 7.95
C LEU A 24 41.23 16.40 8.68
N VAL A 25 40.41 17.31 8.13
CA VAL A 25 39.10 17.65 8.70
C VAL A 25 38.12 16.48 8.55
N LEU A 26 38.11 15.83 7.39
CA LEU A 26 37.23 14.67 7.16
C LEU A 26 37.62 13.48 8.03
N THR A 27 38.92 13.18 8.17
CA THR A 27 39.38 12.07 9.03
C THR A 27 39.13 12.34 10.50
N THR A 28 39.32 13.57 10.98
CA THR A 28 38.97 13.92 12.38
C THR A 28 37.47 13.85 12.63
N PHE A 29 36.63 14.29 11.69
CA PHE A 29 35.16 14.16 11.80
C PHE A 29 34.71 12.70 11.83
N LEU A 30 35.31 11.84 11.00
CA LEU A 30 35.00 10.41 10.96
C LEU A 30 35.43 9.69 12.25
N ILE A 31 36.58 10.06 12.82
CA ILE A 31 37.05 9.54 14.12
C ILE A 31 36.11 9.98 15.25
N ILE A 32 35.61 11.22 15.24
CA ILE A 32 34.64 11.71 16.24
C ILE A 32 33.33 10.94 16.12
N ILE A 33 32.81 10.72 14.90
CA ILE A 33 31.59 9.92 14.70
C ILE A 33 31.80 8.48 15.18
N LEU A 34 32.93 7.86 14.84
CA LEU A 34 33.23 6.48 15.27
C LEU A 34 33.37 6.39 16.79
N TYR A 35 34.03 7.37 17.41
CA TYR A 35 34.15 7.46 18.87
C TYR A 35 32.78 7.65 19.53
N LEU A 36 31.92 8.51 18.98
CA LEU A 36 30.56 8.69 19.48
C LEU A 36 29.75 7.39 19.35
N LEU A 37 29.80 6.71 18.20
CA LEU A 37 29.11 5.43 18.00
C LEU A 37 29.62 4.31 18.93
N LEU A 38 30.91 4.29 19.24
CA LEU A 38 31.54 3.28 20.08
C LEU A 38 31.41 3.57 21.58
N THR A 39 31.24 4.83 21.99
CA THR A 39 31.23 5.23 23.41
C THR A 39 29.87 5.69 23.91
N THR A 40 28.89 5.93 23.05
CA THR A 40 27.50 6.08 23.50
C THR A 40 26.98 4.71 23.89
N PRO A 41 26.67 4.45 25.17
CA PRO A 41 25.93 3.26 25.53
C PRO A 41 24.60 3.29 24.77
N LEU A 42 24.27 2.17 24.11
CA LEU A 42 22.96 1.97 23.48
C LEU A 42 21.88 2.44 24.46
N PRO A 43 20.92 3.28 24.03
CA PRO A 43 19.83 3.69 24.89
C PRO A 43 19.14 2.43 25.39
N GLN A 44 19.24 2.18 26.70
CA GLN A 44 18.37 1.23 27.36
C GLN A 44 16.97 1.84 27.31
N HIS A 45 16.26 1.54 26.23
CA HIS A 45 14.83 1.64 26.22
C HIS A 45 14.34 0.72 27.32
N HIS A 46 13.88 1.32 28.43
CA HIS A 46 12.97 0.67 29.35
C HIS A 46 11.72 0.27 28.56
N LEU A 47 11.77 -0.91 27.95
CA LEU A 47 10.58 -1.65 27.62
C LEU A 47 9.83 -1.87 28.93
N HIS A 48 8.60 -1.34 28.98
CA HIS A 48 7.60 -1.89 29.85
C HIS A 48 7.55 -3.40 29.64
N SER A 49 7.69 -4.12 30.75
CA SER A 49 7.53 -5.56 30.88
C SER A 49 6.17 -6.00 30.33
N GLY A 50 6.14 -6.43 29.06
CA GLY A 50 5.26 -7.48 28.58
C GLY A 50 6.08 -8.76 28.57
N GLY A 51 5.89 -9.60 29.58
CA GLY A 51 6.70 -10.79 29.81
C GLY A 51 6.70 -11.72 28.59
N VAL A 52 7.87 -12.34 28.38
CA VAL A 52 7.96 -13.65 27.74
C VAL A 52 7.11 -14.58 28.60
N SER A 53 5.89 -14.85 28.15
CA SER A 53 5.18 -16.04 28.60
C SER A 53 6.05 -17.21 28.20
N SER A 54 6.58 -17.87 29.23
CA SER A 54 6.92 -19.27 29.19
C SER A 54 5.91 -20.03 28.34
N LEU A 55 6.42 -21.04 27.63
CA LEU A 55 5.65 -22.21 27.25
C LEU A 55 5.16 -22.90 28.54
N ASP A 56 4.26 -22.25 29.27
CA ASP A 56 3.37 -22.90 30.19
C ASP A 56 2.15 -23.28 29.39
N SER A 57 1.96 -24.59 29.29
CA SER A 57 0.73 -25.24 28.92
C SER A 57 -0.34 -24.92 29.96
N ASP A 58 -0.78 -23.67 30.01
CA ASP A 58 -2.03 -23.33 30.66
C ASP A 58 -3.12 -23.45 29.61
N SER A 59 -4.01 -24.41 29.86
CA SER A 59 -5.30 -24.57 29.22
C SER A 59 -6.18 -23.36 29.55
N ASP A 60 -5.77 -22.20 29.07
CA ASP A 60 -6.59 -21.01 29.10
C ASP A 60 -7.58 -21.18 27.95
N THR A 61 -8.88 -21.12 28.25
CA THR A 61 -9.94 -21.12 27.25
C THR A 61 -9.78 -19.89 26.37
N SER A 62 -8.89 -20.00 25.37
CA SER A 62 -8.61 -18.95 24.42
C SER A 62 -9.93 -18.56 23.79
N THR A 63 -10.34 -17.31 24.03
CA THR A 63 -11.50 -16.74 23.39
C THR A 63 -11.22 -16.78 21.89
N CYS A 64 -11.88 -17.71 21.20
CA CYS A 64 -11.75 -17.88 19.75
C CYS A 64 -12.07 -16.53 19.09
N ASN A 65 -11.02 -15.87 18.57
CA ASN A 65 -11.13 -14.66 17.79
C ASN A 65 -10.94 -15.04 16.31
N PRO A 66 -12.01 -15.20 15.53
CA PRO A 66 -11.90 -15.65 14.15
C PRO A 66 -11.30 -14.58 13.22
N TYR A 67 -11.15 -13.35 13.71
CA TYR A 67 -10.62 -12.21 12.95
C TYR A 67 -9.13 -11.96 13.21
N SER A 68 -8.47 -12.75 14.08
CA SER A 68 -7.02 -12.66 14.28
C SER A 68 -6.21 -13.40 13.21
N GLY A 69 -6.84 -14.28 12.45
CA GLY A 69 -6.24 -15.06 11.37
C GLY A 69 -6.67 -14.62 9.97
N SER A 70 -6.17 -15.33 8.96
CA SER A 70 -6.61 -15.12 7.58
C SER A 70 -8.06 -15.57 7.41
N ILE A 71 -8.88 -14.69 6.83
CA ILE A 71 -10.28 -14.94 6.50
C ILE A 71 -10.54 -14.66 5.03
N TYR A 72 -11.58 -15.28 4.49
CA TYR A 72 -12.02 -15.04 3.12
C TYR A 72 -13.55 -14.94 3.04
N LEU A 73 -14.04 -14.25 2.01
CA LEU A 73 -15.46 -14.02 1.78
C LEU A 73 -15.98 -14.97 0.70
N HIS A 74 -16.97 -15.79 1.04
CA HIS A 74 -17.80 -16.51 0.08
C HIS A 74 -18.89 -15.57 -0.42
N LEU A 75 -18.62 -14.89 -1.53
CA LEU A 75 -19.53 -13.93 -2.13
C LEU A 75 -20.65 -14.62 -2.90
N ASN A 76 -21.91 -14.38 -2.52
CA ASN A 76 -23.08 -14.78 -3.30
C ASN A 76 -23.69 -13.55 -3.98
N ASN A 77 -23.31 -13.33 -5.24
CA ASN A 77 -23.80 -12.19 -6.04
C ASN A 77 -25.32 -12.20 -6.26
N THR A 78 -25.94 -13.38 -6.30
CA THR A 78 -27.39 -13.51 -6.53
C THR A 78 -28.22 -13.31 -5.26
N LYS A 79 -27.64 -13.70 -4.12
CA LYS A 79 -28.26 -13.59 -2.81
C LYS A 79 -27.24 -13.01 -1.81
N PRO A 80 -26.99 -11.69 -1.86
CA PRO A 80 -26.01 -10.99 -1.02
C PRO A 80 -26.03 -11.37 0.46
N LEU A 81 -27.23 -11.52 1.05
CA LEU A 81 -27.42 -11.87 2.47
C LEU A 81 -26.97 -13.31 2.81
N GLU A 82 -26.80 -14.18 1.81
CA GLU A 82 -26.22 -15.52 1.98
C GLU A 82 -24.68 -15.52 1.86
N SER A 83 -24.03 -14.36 1.72
CA SER A 83 -22.57 -14.27 1.68
C SER A 83 -21.97 -14.48 3.07
N THR A 84 -21.00 -15.40 3.21
CA THR A 84 -20.43 -15.78 4.50
C THR A 84 -18.92 -15.53 4.55
N PHE A 85 -18.42 -15.14 5.72
CA PHE A 85 -16.99 -15.18 5.98
C PHE A 85 -16.61 -16.59 6.43
N ALA A 86 -15.43 -17.04 6.02
CA ALA A 86 -14.86 -18.30 6.47
C ALA A 86 -13.41 -18.06 6.91
N SER A 87 -12.99 -18.84 7.91
CA SER A 87 -11.60 -18.89 8.37
C SER A 87 -10.95 -20.20 7.91
N PHE A 88 -9.63 -20.17 7.73
CA PHE A 88 -8.82 -21.38 7.54
C PHE A 88 -8.63 -22.19 8.84
N SER A 89 -9.01 -21.63 10.00
CA SER A 89 -8.97 -22.31 11.29
C SER A 89 -10.33 -22.89 11.70
N SER A 90 -10.36 -23.70 12.77
CA SER A 90 -11.61 -24.18 13.37
C SER A 90 -12.47 -23.06 13.98
N CYS A 91 -11.88 -21.89 14.21
CA CYS A 91 -12.55 -20.70 14.74
C CYS A 91 -13.20 -19.93 13.57
N GLN A 92 -14.50 -20.15 13.36
CA GLN A 92 -15.24 -19.57 12.23
C GLN A 92 -15.82 -18.19 12.56
N PRO A 93 -15.71 -17.20 11.64
CA PRO A 93 -16.29 -15.89 11.84
C PRO A 93 -17.80 -15.92 11.70
N THR A 94 -18.49 -15.16 12.54
CA THR A 94 -19.90 -14.82 12.32
C THR A 94 -19.99 -13.73 11.26
N GLN A 95 -21.08 -13.70 10.48
CA GLN A 95 -21.27 -12.62 9.52
C GLN A 95 -21.35 -11.29 10.27
N PRO A 96 -20.52 -10.29 9.92
CA PRO A 96 -20.50 -9.04 10.65
C PRO A 96 -21.84 -8.31 10.49
N PRO A 97 -22.44 -7.83 11.59
CA PRO A 97 -23.75 -7.14 11.54
C PRO A 97 -23.79 -5.96 10.58
N TRP A 98 -22.66 -5.24 10.43
CA TRP A 98 -22.55 -4.10 9.53
C TRP A 98 -22.74 -4.48 8.06
N LEU A 99 -22.37 -5.69 7.65
CA LEU A 99 -22.51 -6.11 6.25
C LEU A 99 -23.98 -6.31 5.89
N ASN A 100 -24.74 -6.95 6.79
CA ASN A 100 -26.18 -7.10 6.61
C ASN A 100 -26.88 -5.74 6.59
N GLN A 101 -26.48 -4.82 7.47
CA GLN A 101 -27.03 -3.47 7.47
C GLN A 101 -26.75 -2.73 6.14
N LEU A 102 -25.52 -2.83 5.61
CA LEU A 102 -25.18 -2.26 4.30
C LEU A 102 -26.04 -2.85 3.17
N ILE A 103 -26.16 -4.18 3.12
CA ILE A 103 -26.96 -4.87 2.10
C ILE A 103 -28.44 -4.50 2.21
N LEU A 104 -28.98 -4.38 3.43
CA LEU A 104 -30.38 -4.01 3.66
C LEU A 104 -30.67 -2.54 3.31
N THR A 105 -29.65 -1.67 3.31
CA THR A 105 -29.80 -0.28 2.84
C THR A 105 -29.82 -0.16 1.32
N LYS A 106 -29.65 -1.25 0.58
CA LYS A 106 -29.70 -1.28 -0.89
C LYS A 106 -31.05 -0.77 -1.39
N PRO A 107 -31.08 0.19 -2.33
CA PRO A 107 -32.30 0.62 -3.00
C PRO A 107 -32.99 -0.56 -3.69
N ILE A 108 -34.31 -0.72 -3.50
CA ILE A 108 -35.10 -1.78 -4.17
C ILE A 108 -35.35 -1.42 -5.65
N ALA A 109 -35.35 -0.12 -5.93
CA ALA A 109 -35.43 0.51 -7.24
C ALA A 109 -34.55 1.79 -7.26
N PRO A 110 -34.08 2.26 -8.43
CA PRO A 110 -33.40 3.54 -8.57
C PRO A 110 -34.27 4.67 -7.98
N GLY A 111 -33.71 5.46 -7.04
CA GLY A 111 -34.45 6.53 -6.35
C GLY A 111 -35.38 6.07 -5.22
N SER A 112 -35.37 4.80 -4.83
CA SER A 112 -36.10 4.32 -3.65
C SER A 112 -35.20 4.17 -2.42
N ILE A 113 -35.73 4.48 -1.25
CA ILE A 113 -35.04 4.26 0.03
C ILE A 113 -35.05 2.74 0.32
N GLY A 114 -33.88 2.16 0.60
CA GLY A 114 -33.74 0.75 0.95
C GLY A 114 -34.64 0.34 2.12
N ARG A 115 -35.03 -0.94 2.18
CA ARG A 115 -35.91 -1.48 3.23
C ARG A 115 -35.21 -1.45 4.59
N GLY A 116 -35.43 -0.38 5.34
CA GLY A 116 -35.68 -0.50 6.79
C GLY A 116 -34.49 -0.51 7.75
N SER A 117 -33.34 0.06 7.41
CA SER A 117 -32.31 0.36 8.43
C SER A 117 -31.71 1.74 8.20
N PRO A 118 -31.52 2.53 9.28
CA PRO A 118 -30.80 3.79 9.17
C PRO A 118 -29.38 3.53 8.63
N PRO A 119 -28.81 4.48 7.85
CA PRO A 119 -27.42 4.39 7.41
C PRO A 119 -26.48 4.17 8.60
N ILE A 120 -25.41 3.41 8.38
CA ILE A 120 -24.30 3.31 9.33
C ILE A 120 -23.68 4.70 9.42
N GLN A 121 -23.87 5.38 10.54
CA GLN A 121 -23.49 6.78 10.70
C GLN A 121 -21.98 6.97 10.50
N GLU A 122 -21.19 5.99 10.93
CA GLU A 122 -19.74 5.94 10.78
C GLU A 122 -19.28 5.86 9.32
N LEU A 123 -20.14 5.48 8.38
CA LEU A 123 -19.85 5.44 6.95
C LEU A 123 -20.48 6.61 6.19
N THR A 124 -21.34 7.37 6.85
CA THR A 124 -22.11 8.42 6.18
C THR A 124 -21.22 9.61 5.82
N ASN A 125 -21.39 10.12 4.61
CA ASN A 125 -20.68 11.27 4.04
C ASN A 125 -19.16 11.09 3.85
N LYS A 126 -18.65 9.85 3.84
CA LYS A 126 -17.21 9.56 3.77
C LYS A 126 -16.69 9.21 2.37
N THR A 127 -15.39 9.40 2.20
CA THR A 127 -14.61 8.88 1.08
C THR A 127 -13.48 8.00 1.61
N LEU A 128 -13.36 6.80 1.05
CA LEU A 128 -12.24 5.89 1.29
C LEU A 128 -11.44 5.75 0.00
N LEU A 129 -10.13 5.87 0.09
CA LEU A 129 -9.22 5.69 -1.05
C LEU A 129 -8.29 4.49 -0.81
N LEU A 130 -8.34 3.51 -1.70
CA LEU A 130 -7.46 2.36 -1.71
C LEU A 130 -6.37 2.58 -2.75
N ILE A 131 -5.16 2.91 -2.32
CA ILE A 131 -3.99 2.98 -3.19
C ILE A 131 -3.36 1.59 -3.21
N GLY A 132 -3.54 0.85 -4.29
CA GLY A 132 -2.98 -0.48 -4.35
C GLY A 132 -3.09 -1.15 -5.70
N ASP A 133 -3.40 -2.44 -5.73
CA ASP A 133 -3.28 -3.23 -6.94
C ASP A 133 -4.62 -3.81 -7.44
N SER A 134 -4.55 -4.89 -8.21
CA SER A 134 -5.73 -5.53 -8.78
C SER A 134 -6.68 -6.04 -7.71
N VAL A 135 -6.18 -6.46 -6.54
CA VAL A 135 -7.02 -6.95 -5.46
C VAL A 135 -7.84 -5.83 -4.87
N ASP A 136 -7.25 -4.66 -4.63
CA ASP A 136 -7.99 -3.49 -4.14
C ASP A 136 -9.00 -2.98 -5.19
N ARG A 137 -8.65 -3.07 -6.48
CA ARG A 137 -9.56 -2.77 -7.60
C ARG A 137 -10.76 -3.73 -7.65
N PHE A 138 -10.52 -5.02 -7.48
CA PHE A 138 -11.59 -6.03 -7.43
C PHE A 138 -12.43 -5.87 -6.16
N LEU A 139 -11.82 -5.57 -5.01
CA LEU A 139 -12.53 -5.28 -3.77
C LEU A 139 -13.56 -4.15 -3.95
N VAL A 140 -13.16 -3.03 -4.57
CA VAL A 140 -14.11 -1.94 -4.88
C VAL A 140 -15.24 -2.41 -5.81
N THR A 141 -14.91 -3.23 -6.81
CA THR A 141 -15.88 -3.75 -7.80
C THR A 141 -16.90 -4.67 -7.13
N ASP A 142 -16.43 -5.65 -6.36
CA ASP A 142 -17.24 -6.66 -5.71
C ASP A 142 -18.10 -6.06 -4.60
N LEU A 143 -17.52 -5.19 -3.77
CA LEU A 143 -18.25 -4.49 -2.73
C LEU A 143 -19.34 -3.60 -3.34
N CYS A 144 -19.06 -2.94 -4.47
CA CYS A 144 -20.05 -2.11 -5.15
C CYS A 144 -21.27 -2.90 -5.61
N SER A 145 -21.02 -4.05 -6.25
CA SER A 145 -22.07 -5.00 -6.67
C SER A 145 -22.90 -5.45 -5.47
N LEU A 146 -22.21 -5.81 -4.37
CA LEU A 146 -22.83 -6.34 -3.15
C LEU A 146 -23.78 -5.33 -2.48
N ILE A 147 -23.32 -4.08 -2.31
CA ILE A 147 -24.09 -3.02 -1.63
C ILE A 147 -25.06 -2.28 -2.57
N GLY A 148 -25.02 -2.59 -3.87
CA GLY A 148 -25.85 -1.92 -4.89
C GLY A 148 -25.44 -0.47 -5.14
N GLY A 149 -24.14 -0.18 -5.06
CA GLY A 149 -23.60 1.12 -5.44
C GLY A 149 -23.45 1.29 -6.96
N VAL A 150 -23.08 2.50 -7.38
CA VAL A 150 -22.79 2.82 -8.78
C VAL A 150 -21.28 2.76 -9.01
N LEU A 151 -20.84 1.77 -9.79
CA LEU A 151 -19.44 1.60 -10.16
C LEU A 151 -19.09 2.50 -11.35
N THR A 152 -18.00 3.25 -11.25
CA THR A 152 -17.44 4.06 -12.34
C THR A 152 -15.97 3.70 -12.55
N ILE A 153 -15.58 3.50 -13.81
CA ILE A 153 -14.18 3.38 -14.23
C ILE A 153 -13.72 4.76 -14.68
N HIS A 154 -12.52 5.15 -14.29
CA HIS A 154 -12.00 6.50 -14.43
C HIS A 154 -10.72 6.53 -15.27
N PRO A 155 -10.42 7.63 -15.98
CA PRO A 155 -9.08 7.83 -16.52
C PRO A 155 -8.06 7.91 -15.38
N VAL A 156 -6.79 7.62 -15.70
CA VAL A 156 -5.71 7.53 -14.70
C VAL A 156 -5.57 8.81 -13.87
N ASN A 157 -5.92 9.97 -14.41
CA ASN A 157 -5.66 11.26 -13.79
C ASN A 157 -6.88 11.96 -13.17
N SER A 158 -8.06 11.32 -13.14
CA SER A 158 -9.29 11.97 -12.69
C SER A 158 -10.38 11.01 -12.22
N PHE A 159 -10.92 11.24 -11.02
CA PHE A 159 -12.15 10.62 -10.50
C PHE A 159 -13.43 11.37 -10.87
N SER A 160 -13.34 12.54 -11.51
CA SER A 160 -14.52 13.35 -11.86
C SER A 160 -15.14 12.98 -13.22
N LEU A 161 -14.46 12.17 -14.03
CA LEU A 161 -14.89 11.79 -15.36
C LEU A 161 -14.93 10.26 -15.49
N PRO A 162 -15.91 9.69 -16.21
CA PRO A 162 -15.82 8.30 -16.63
C PRO A 162 -14.73 8.14 -17.69
N ALA A 163 -14.07 6.98 -17.70
CA ALA A 163 -13.19 6.57 -18.79
C ALA A 163 -14.00 6.40 -20.10
N SER A 164 -13.36 6.68 -21.23
CA SER A 164 -13.93 6.39 -22.55
C SER A 164 -14.15 4.88 -22.76
N GLU A 165 -15.00 4.49 -23.72
CA GLU A 165 -15.24 3.06 -23.97
C GLU A 165 -13.96 2.34 -24.40
N GLU A 166 -13.11 3.00 -25.18
CA GLU A 166 -11.80 2.48 -25.61
C GLU A 166 -10.85 2.26 -24.43
N GLU A 167 -10.97 3.07 -23.38
CA GLU A 167 -10.13 2.98 -22.19
C GLU A 167 -10.62 1.89 -21.22
N LYS A 168 -11.92 1.55 -21.18
CA LYS A 168 -12.46 0.65 -20.14
C LYS A 168 -11.87 -0.76 -20.14
N ASP A 169 -11.34 -1.22 -21.27
CA ASP A 169 -10.65 -2.52 -21.36
C ASP A 169 -9.30 -2.52 -20.62
N ASN A 170 -8.77 -1.34 -20.29
CA ASN A 170 -7.57 -1.19 -19.51
C ASN A 170 -7.81 -1.51 -18.04
N LYS A 171 -7.22 -2.62 -17.59
CA LYS A 171 -7.36 -3.08 -16.22
C LYS A 171 -6.68 -2.16 -15.20
N GLY A 172 -5.64 -1.42 -15.56
CA GLY A 172 -4.90 -0.55 -14.62
C GLY A 172 -5.54 0.81 -14.34
N LEU A 173 -6.78 1.02 -14.77
CA LEU A 173 -7.53 2.25 -14.52
C LEU A 173 -8.12 2.33 -13.11
N PRO A 174 -8.16 3.54 -12.50
CA PRO A 174 -8.86 3.77 -11.24
C PRO A 174 -10.36 3.44 -11.33
N ARG A 175 -10.95 3.09 -10.19
CA ARG A 175 -12.39 2.80 -10.06
C ARG A 175 -12.96 3.48 -8.84
N SER A 176 -14.22 3.87 -8.90
CA SER A 176 -14.97 4.29 -7.73
C SER A 176 -16.32 3.60 -7.64
N CYS A 177 -16.80 3.41 -6.42
CA CYS A 177 -18.16 3.01 -6.11
C CYS A 177 -18.82 4.09 -5.28
N PHE A 178 -19.95 4.61 -5.75
CA PHE A 178 -20.77 5.54 -5.01
C PHE A 178 -22.01 4.84 -4.43
N LEU A 179 -22.18 4.91 -3.11
CA LEU A 179 -23.37 4.43 -2.42
C LEU A 179 -24.21 5.62 -1.94
N GLU A 180 -25.31 5.87 -2.65
CA GLU A 180 -26.20 7.01 -2.40
C GLU A 180 -26.78 7.01 -0.98
N SER A 181 -27.18 5.83 -0.46
CA SER A 181 -27.81 5.70 0.86
C SER A 181 -26.94 6.21 2.02
N HIS A 182 -25.62 6.25 1.82
CA HIS A 182 -24.66 6.76 2.80
C HIS A 182 -23.93 8.02 2.33
N ASN A 183 -24.15 8.48 1.09
CA ASN A 183 -23.27 9.45 0.43
C ASN A 183 -21.78 9.06 0.60
N LEU A 184 -21.51 7.77 0.36
CA LEU A 184 -20.22 7.12 0.58
C LEU A 184 -19.53 6.89 -0.76
N THR A 185 -18.24 7.24 -0.85
CA THR A 185 -17.40 6.93 -2.01
C THR A 185 -16.29 5.96 -1.60
N LEU A 186 -16.18 4.84 -2.32
CA LEU A 186 -15.05 3.92 -2.23
C LEU A 186 -14.26 4.02 -3.53
N ALA A 187 -13.04 4.54 -3.49
CA ALA A 187 -12.19 4.72 -4.65
C ALA A 187 -10.97 3.79 -4.57
N ASN A 188 -10.54 3.25 -5.71
CA ASN A 188 -9.25 2.58 -5.85
C ASN A 188 -8.40 3.32 -6.87
N TYR A 189 -7.11 3.44 -6.57
CA TYR A 189 -6.08 3.88 -7.50
C TYR A 189 -4.99 2.82 -7.63
N PHE A 190 -4.71 2.41 -8.86
CA PHE A 190 -3.85 1.27 -9.16
C PHE A 190 -2.35 1.65 -9.21
N PHE A 191 -1.46 0.81 -8.66
CA PHE A 191 0.00 0.87 -8.75
C PHE A 191 0.60 -0.50 -9.09
N TYR A 192 1.77 -0.51 -9.75
CA TYR A 192 2.56 -1.71 -10.05
C TYR A 192 3.76 -1.88 -9.10
N GLY A 193 3.60 -1.49 -7.83
CA GLY A 193 4.71 -1.39 -6.87
C GLY A 193 5.58 -0.14 -7.08
N TYR A 194 6.84 -0.22 -6.66
CA TYR A 194 7.88 0.81 -6.75
C TYR A 194 8.72 0.72 -8.02
N ASP A 195 8.12 0.18 -9.09
CA ASP A 195 8.82 -0.01 -10.36
C ASP A 195 9.21 1.34 -10.98
N GLU A 196 10.51 1.66 -11.01
CA GLU A 196 11.04 2.85 -11.70
C GLU A 196 11.50 2.57 -13.13
N SER A 197 11.55 1.31 -13.53
CA SER A 197 12.09 0.90 -14.84
C SER A 197 11.00 0.50 -15.84
N ASP A 198 9.73 0.53 -15.44
CA ASP A 198 8.58 0.13 -16.26
C ASP A 198 8.71 -1.33 -16.75
N ILE A 199 9.19 -2.22 -15.87
CA ILE A 199 9.46 -3.63 -16.19
C ILE A 199 8.19 -4.41 -16.51
N TRP A 200 7.02 -3.85 -16.19
CA TRP A 200 5.71 -4.48 -16.39
C TRP A 200 5.07 -4.18 -17.74
N LYS A 201 5.71 -3.35 -18.58
CA LYS A 201 5.17 -2.91 -19.87
C LYS A 201 4.84 -4.05 -20.84
N ASP A 202 5.49 -5.20 -20.67
CA ASP A 202 5.26 -6.43 -21.43
C ASP A 202 4.04 -7.24 -20.98
N LYS A 203 3.49 -6.98 -19.78
CA LYS A 203 2.28 -7.67 -19.28
C LYS A 203 1.00 -7.14 -19.93
N MET A 204 0.82 -7.51 -21.20
CA MET A 204 -0.34 -7.16 -22.03
C MET A 204 -1.66 -7.45 -21.31
N GLY A 205 -2.58 -6.48 -21.34
CA GLY A 205 -3.91 -6.60 -20.73
C GLY A 205 -3.97 -6.33 -19.22
N THR A 206 -2.83 -6.21 -18.52
CA THR A 206 -2.78 -5.75 -17.12
C THR A 206 -2.02 -4.44 -16.94
N TRP A 207 -1.07 -4.16 -17.83
CA TRP A 207 -0.29 -2.93 -17.81
C TRP A 207 -1.02 -1.74 -18.45
N SER A 208 -0.76 -0.55 -17.90
CA SER A 208 -1.22 0.71 -18.46
C SER A 208 -0.30 1.86 -18.14
N ALA A 209 -0.18 2.78 -19.09
CA ALA A 209 0.62 3.97 -18.92
C ALA A 209 0.00 4.93 -17.89
N PRO A 210 0.82 5.64 -17.10
CA PRO A 210 2.25 5.41 -16.95
C PRO A 210 2.52 4.15 -16.12
N GLY A 211 3.61 3.42 -16.41
CA GLY A 211 3.98 2.24 -15.62
C GLY A 211 4.90 2.54 -14.44
N THR A 212 5.77 3.55 -14.55
CA THR A 212 6.71 3.88 -13.48
C THR A 212 6.03 4.49 -12.25
N PHE A 213 6.58 4.21 -11.07
CA PHE A 213 6.06 4.69 -9.79
C PHE A 213 5.96 6.22 -9.74
N GLU A 214 7.03 6.96 -10.03
CA GLU A 214 6.98 8.43 -9.96
C GLU A 214 5.93 9.03 -10.90
N LYS A 215 5.80 8.51 -12.12
CA LYS A 215 4.79 9.01 -13.05
C LYS A 215 3.37 8.67 -12.58
N ARG A 216 3.15 7.46 -12.04
CA ARG A 216 1.85 7.09 -11.44
C ARG A 216 1.53 7.94 -10.22
N TRP A 217 2.53 8.28 -9.41
CA TRP A 217 2.38 9.16 -8.27
C TRP A 217 1.92 10.57 -8.69
N GLU A 218 2.51 11.12 -9.76
CA GLU A 218 2.05 12.40 -10.32
C GLU A 218 0.60 12.35 -10.80
N GLU A 219 0.21 11.28 -11.49
CA GLU A 219 -1.18 11.11 -11.91
C GLU A 219 -2.14 10.90 -10.72
N LEU A 220 -1.71 10.18 -9.68
CA LEU A 220 -2.49 10.03 -8.44
C LEU A 220 -2.77 11.39 -7.81
N LYS A 221 -1.77 12.28 -7.72
CA LYS A 221 -1.97 13.62 -7.17
C LYS A 221 -2.99 14.44 -7.98
N LYS A 222 -3.07 14.24 -9.30
CA LYS A 222 -4.09 14.87 -10.14
C LYS A 222 -5.46 14.26 -9.87
N ALA A 223 -5.56 12.93 -9.87
CA ALA A 223 -6.80 12.22 -9.63
C ALA A 223 -7.37 12.54 -8.24
N TYR A 224 -6.53 12.56 -7.22
CA TYR A 224 -6.89 12.87 -5.83
C TYR A 224 -7.65 14.20 -5.70
N LYS A 225 -7.21 15.24 -6.43
CA LYS A 225 -7.85 16.56 -6.41
C LYS A 225 -9.26 16.58 -7.01
N THR A 226 -9.62 15.55 -7.76
CA THR A 226 -10.92 15.42 -8.43
C THR A 226 -11.85 14.45 -7.72
N LEU A 227 -11.43 13.90 -6.57
CA LEU A 227 -12.34 13.16 -5.69
C LEU A 227 -13.48 14.08 -5.23
N PRO A 228 -14.70 13.55 -5.05
CA PRO A 228 -15.85 14.35 -4.63
C PRO A 228 -15.65 14.97 -3.23
N LYS A 229 -14.85 14.32 -2.38
CA LYS A 229 -14.44 14.79 -1.06
C LYS A 229 -13.03 14.28 -0.74
N GLU A 230 -12.36 14.97 0.17
CA GLU A 230 -11.10 14.48 0.75
C GLU A 230 -11.35 13.14 1.48
N PRO A 231 -10.54 12.10 1.22
CA PRO A 231 -10.66 10.83 1.93
C PRO A 231 -10.43 10.94 3.44
N GLU A 232 -11.33 10.36 4.23
CA GLU A 232 -11.12 10.16 5.66
C GLU A 232 -10.25 8.96 5.97
N VAL A 233 -10.18 7.98 5.05
CA VAL A 233 -9.32 6.81 5.17
C VAL A 233 -8.59 6.58 3.85
N VAL A 234 -7.28 6.43 3.93
CA VAL A 234 -6.45 5.99 2.81
C VAL A 234 -5.79 4.68 3.18
N THR A 235 -6.07 3.62 2.44
CA THR A 235 -5.36 2.34 2.59
C THR A 235 -4.28 2.21 1.52
N VAL A 236 -3.16 1.60 1.87
CA VAL A 236 -2.02 1.42 0.97
C VAL A 236 -1.60 -0.06 0.96
N ASN A 237 -1.44 -0.64 -0.23
CA ASN A 237 -0.85 -1.98 -0.43
C ASN A 237 -0.38 -2.21 -1.87
N PHE A 238 0.83 -2.70 -2.06
CA PHE A 238 1.30 -3.22 -3.36
C PHE A 238 2.35 -4.31 -3.17
N GLY A 239 2.32 -4.98 -2.02
CA GLY A 239 3.37 -5.94 -1.64
C GLY A 239 3.46 -7.15 -2.58
N LEU A 240 2.35 -7.56 -3.21
CA LEU A 240 2.39 -8.62 -4.21
C LEU A 240 3.18 -8.20 -5.46
N TRP A 241 3.02 -6.96 -5.92
CA TRP A 241 3.81 -6.46 -7.06
C TRP A 241 5.29 -6.31 -6.73
N GLU A 242 5.62 -5.99 -5.47
CA GLU A 242 7.02 -5.96 -5.03
C GLU A 242 7.63 -7.35 -4.97
N LEU A 243 6.91 -8.35 -4.45
CA LEU A 243 7.38 -9.75 -4.51
C LEU A 243 7.51 -10.24 -5.96
N ALA A 244 6.56 -9.90 -6.83
CA ALA A 244 6.66 -10.22 -8.25
C ALA A 244 7.84 -9.48 -8.92
N ARG A 245 8.13 -8.24 -8.50
CA ARG A 245 9.27 -7.46 -8.99
C ARG A 245 10.56 -8.13 -8.57
N PHE A 246 10.68 -8.55 -7.32
CA PHE A 246 11.81 -9.33 -6.84
C PHE A 246 12.03 -10.57 -7.72
N ASP A 247 10.99 -11.38 -7.90
CA ASP A 247 11.03 -12.58 -8.73
C ASP A 247 11.48 -12.27 -10.17
N LYS A 248 10.87 -11.28 -10.83
CA LYS A 248 11.25 -10.87 -12.21
C LYS A 248 12.69 -10.35 -12.31
N LEU A 249 13.17 -9.62 -11.30
CA LEU A 249 14.56 -9.16 -11.26
C LEU A 249 15.52 -10.32 -10.97
N LYS A 250 15.08 -11.36 -10.26
CA LYS A 250 15.85 -12.56 -9.92
C LYS A 250 15.74 -13.70 -10.92
N GLU A 251 14.72 -13.80 -11.76
CA GLU A 251 14.69 -14.71 -12.92
C GLU A 251 15.87 -14.44 -13.87
N SER A 252 16.48 -13.25 -13.78
CA SER A 252 17.75 -12.93 -14.43
C SER A 252 19.00 -13.46 -13.70
N ALA A 253 18.84 -14.14 -12.56
CA ALA A 253 19.86 -14.69 -11.67
C ALA A 253 19.57 -16.16 -11.31
N GLU A 254 20.61 -16.95 -11.01
CA GLU A 254 20.54 -18.43 -11.02
C GLU A 254 19.84 -19.10 -9.80
N ASP A 255 19.40 -18.37 -8.76
CA ASP A 255 18.76 -18.97 -7.59
C ASP A 255 17.67 -18.06 -6.94
N PRO A 256 16.37 -18.39 -7.07
CA PRO A 256 15.26 -17.54 -6.64
C PRO A 256 14.74 -17.82 -5.22
N GLN A 257 15.40 -18.66 -4.41
CA GLN A 257 14.76 -19.19 -3.19
C GLN A 257 14.72 -18.26 -1.97
N GLU A 258 15.54 -17.21 -1.91
CA GLU A 258 15.62 -16.33 -0.73
C GLU A 258 15.54 -14.86 -1.12
N VAL A 259 14.63 -14.12 -0.45
CA VAL A 259 14.55 -12.66 -0.59
C VAL A 259 15.80 -12.06 0.04
N ASP A 260 16.67 -11.49 -0.78
CA ASP A 260 17.92 -10.93 -0.28
C ASP A 260 17.68 -9.67 0.58
N SER A 261 18.62 -9.41 1.49
CA SER A 261 18.52 -8.31 2.44
C SER A 261 18.46 -6.94 1.76
N GLN A 262 19.10 -6.79 0.59
CA GLN A 262 19.09 -5.54 -0.15
C GLN A 262 17.68 -5.23 -0.67
N PHE A 263 16.96 -6.23 -1.20
CA PHE A 263 15.58 -6.07 -1.61
C PHE A 263 14.67 -5.75 -0.42
N VAL A 264 14.87 -6.39 0.73
CA VAL A 264 14.11 -6.09 1.95
C VAL A 264 14.33 -4.65 2.40
N GLU A 265 15.59 -4.18 2.45
CA GLU A 265 15.94 -2.81 2.81
C GLU A 265 15.33 -1.79 1.83
N GLU A 266 15.41 -2.05 0.52
CA GLU A 266 14.79 -1.22 -0.51
C GLU A 266 13.27 -1.16 -0.33
N TYR A 267 12.61 -2.30 -0.15
CA TYR A 267 11.18 -2.39 0.06
C TYR A 267 10.71 -1.61 1.30
N ILE A 268 11.43 -1.76 2.43
CA ILE A 268 11.13 -1.01 3.66
C ILE A 268 11.29 0.50 3.41
N SER A 269 12.42 0.92 2.84
CA SER A 269 12.71 2.33 2.57
C SER A 269 11.67 2.98 1.65
N ASN A 270 11.32 2.29 0.56
CA ASN A 270 10.29 2.76 -0.36
C ASN A 270 8.91 2.80 0.30
N THR A 271 8.61 1.87 1.21
CA THR A 271 7.36 1.85 2.00
C THR A 271 7.26 2.99 2.98
N GLU A 272 8.31 3.30 3.70
CA GLU A 272 8.34 4.49 4.54
C GLU A 272 8.21 5.78 3.71
N SER A 273 8.87 5.84 2.55
CA SER A 273 8.77 6.97 1.63
C SER A 273 7.34 7.16 1.10
N MET A 274 6.71 6.08 0.63
CA MET A 274 5.34 6.09 0.14
C MET A 274 4.33 6.48 1.22
N LEU A 275 4.45 5.91 2.43
CA LEU A 275 3.57 6.26 3.54
C LEU A 275 3.71 7.73 3.95
N ARG A 276 4.93 8.29 3.92
CA ARG A 276 5.16 9.73 4.11
C ARG A 276 4.49 10.56 3.03
N ARG A 277 4.69 10.22 1.75
CA ARG A 277 4.07 10.90 0.61
C ARG A 277 2.53 10.85 0.66
N VAL A 278 1.96 9.71 1.03
CA VAL A 278 0.50 9.54 1.21
C VAL A 278 0.01 10.38 2.38
N ARG A 279 0.74 10.42 3.50
CA ARG A 279 0.41 11.27 4.65
C ARG A 279 0.42 12.75 4.27
N GLU A 280 1.39 13.19 3.47
CA GLU A 280 1.47 14.56 2.96
C GLU A 280 0.29 14.88 2.03
N LEU A 281 -0.05 13.97 1.11
CA LEU A 281 -1.17 14.13 0.18
C LEU A 281 -2.53 14.14 0.89
N ALA A 282 -2.74 13.23 1.84
CA ALA A 282 -4.00 13.05 2.54
C ALA A 282 -4.21 14.03 3.71
N GLY A 283 -3.14 14.66 4.17
CA GLY A 283 -3.14 15.56 5.31
C GLY A 283 -3.31 14.86 6.67
N GLN A 284 -3.49 15.68 7.70
CA GLN A 284 -3.49 15.21 9.10
C GLN A 284 -4.81 14.60 9.55
N LYS A 285 -5.92 14.93 8.86
CA LYS A 285 -7.25 14.46 9.24
C LYS A 285 -7.53 13.02 8.77
N ALA A 286 -6.96 12.63 7.64
CA ALA A 286 -7.16 11.29 7.10
C ALA A 286 -6.45 10.23 7.95
N ARG A 287 -7.07 9.06 8.11
CA ARG A 287 -6.40 7.87 8.65
C ARG A 287 -5.67 7.16 7.51
N VAL A 288 -4.35 7.15 7.55
CA VAL A 288 -3.52 6.36 6.62
C VAL A 288 -3.27 5.00 7.24
N VAL A 289 -3.55 3.93 6.49
CA VAL A 289 -3.42 2.54 6.96
C VAL A 289 -2.65 1.73 5.93
N TRP A 290 -1.60 1.05 6.39
CA TRP A 290 -0.99 -0.01 5.60
C TRP A 290 -1.85 -1.27 5.71
N ARG A 291 -2.36 -1.77 4.58
CA ARG A 291 -3.15 -3.01 4.55
C ARG A 291 -2.18 -4.18 4.41
N GLN A 292 -2.37 -5.23 5.21
CA GLN A 292 -1.59 -6.46 5.08
C GLN A 292 -1.73 -7.07 3.67
N MET A 293 -0.64 -7.64 3.17
CA MET A 293 -0.61 -8.34 1.89
C MET A 293 -1.65 -9.45 1.84
N HIS A 294 -2.31 -9.55 0.69
CA HIS A 294 -3.20 -10.66 0.42
C HIS A 294 -2.37 -11.90 0.10
N THR A 295 -2.87 -13.06 0.50
CA THR A 295 -2.26 -14.34 0.20
C THR A 295 -2.92 -14.93 -1.04
N PRO A 296 -2.16 -15.55 -1.96
CA PRO A 296 -2.76 -16.21 -3.11
C PRO A 296 -3.68 -17.34 -2.64
N LYS A 297 -4.77 -17.60 -3.38
CA LYS A 297 -5.64 -18.75 -3.15
C LYS A 297 -4.84 -20.02 -3.43
N ILE A 298 -4.77 -20.91 -2.46
CA ILE A 298 -4.02 -22.17 -2.55
C ILE A 298 -5.03 -23.32 -2.57
N GLU A 299 -4.95 -24.20 -3.57
CA GLU A 299 -5.73 -25.44 -3.58
C GLU A 299 -5.18 -26.47 -2.59
N ASP A 300 -3.87 -26.45 -2.33
CA ASP A 300 -3.17 -27.17 -1.25
C ASP A 300 -1.81 -26.50 -0.95
N GLY A 301 -1.41 -26.46 0.32
CA GLY A 301 -0.06 -26.07 0.77
C GLY A 301 0.09 -24.66 1.35
N SER A 302 1.16 -24.43 2.12
CA SER A 302 1.49 -23.17 2.78
C SER A 302 2.47 -22.35 1.93
N TYR A 303 2.14 -21.09 1.66
CA TYR A 303 3.14 -20.11 1.25
C TYR A 303 3.18 -18.96 2.25
N TRP A 304 3.65 -19.26 3.48
CA TRP A 304 4.35 -18.28 4.32
C TRP A 304 5.35 -19.03 5.20
N VAL A 305 6.62 -18.60 5.13
CA VAL A 305 7.60 -18.84 6.18
C VAL A 305 7.55 -17.59 7.07
N GLY A 306 7.23 -17.82 8.36
CA GLY A 306 7.60 -17.00 9.51
C GLY A 306 7.32 -15.51 9.47
#